data_AF-A0A8T3Q0U7-F1
#
_entry.id   AF-A0A8T3Q0U7-F1
#
_cell.length_a   1.000
_cell.length_b   1.000
_cell.length_c   1.000
_cell.angle_alpha   90.00
_cell.angle_beta   90.00
_cell.angle_gamma   90.00
#
_symmetry.space_group_name_H-M   'P 1'
#
loop_
_entity.id
_entity.type
_entity.pdbx_description
1 polymer ?
#
loop_
_entity_poly.entity_id
_entity_poly.type
_entity_poly.pdbx_seq_one_letter_code
_entity_poly.pdbx_strand_id
1 'polypeptide(L)'
;MQRLTPEEFEERAILYALGVLNTADRAQFEAERQERGEEGERMVASARRAVARAGLGSGSNTGPAEREALAAVTERPLARDVSPIWVAALVLAALLCVGTFAWGIHQRGRVAGLESAREAAAGRADSLASLLATRDSAAASQPGLDEILPVILAADAVFLPLEGVGGAQGRLVAGSGGALLVASGLPSLPQGSVYRLWHQGEAAPREV
;
A
#
# COMPACT_ATOMS: atom_id res chain seq x y z
N MET A 1 9.03 15.29 11.98
CA MET A 1 7.63 15.55 12.35
C MET A 1 6.85 15.68 11.06
N GLN A 2 5.81 14.87 10.88
CA GLN A 2 4.96 14.95 9.69
C GLN A 2 4.04 16.17 9.86
N ARG A 3 4.08 17.12 8.92
CA ARG A 3 3.18 18.28 8.94
C ARG A 3 1.76 17.83 8.60
N LEU A 4 0.78 18.33 9.34
CA LEU A 4 -0.63 18.11 9.02
C LEU A 4 -0.97 18.81 7.72
N THR A 5 -1.80 18.17 6.91
CA THR A 5 -2.43 18.85 5.78
C THR A 5 -3.37 19.95 6.27
N PRO A 6 -3.74 20.95 5.44
CA PRO A 6 -4.66 22.01 5.84
C PRO A 6 -6.02 21.48 6.36
N GLU A 7 -6.53 20.42 5.72
CA GLU A 7 -7.79 19.77 6.10
C GLU A 7 -7.70 19.08 7.47
N GLU A 8 -6.62 18.31 7.69
CA GLU A 8 -6.37 17.66 8.99
C GLU A 8 -6.13 18.69 10.11
N PHE A 9 -5.51 19.83 9.79
CA PHE A 9 -5.29 20.90 10.75
C PHE A 9 -6.63 21.57 11.15
N GLU A 10 -7.54 21.78 10.20
CA GLU A 10 -8.89 22.30 10.47
C GLU A 10 -9.70 21.32 11.35
N GLU A 11 -9.69 20.04 11.02
CA GLU A 11 -10.35 19.00 11.79
C GLU A 11 -9.82 18.94 13.24
N ARG A 12 -8.49 18.93 13.41
CA ARG A 12 -7.87 18.96 14.73
C ARG A 12 -8.13 20.28 15.48
N ALA A 13 -8.26 21.42 14.80
CA ALA A 13 -8.63 22.68 15.43
C ALA A 13 -10.05 22.65 16.03
N ILE A 14 -10.99 21.95 15.38
CA ILE A 14 -12.34 21.72 15.90
C ILE A 14 -12.30 20.81 17.13
N LEU A 15 -11.59 19.68 17.04
CA LEU A 15 -11.42 18.75 18.18
C LEU A 15 -10.69 19.41 19.36
N TYR A 16 -9.74 20.29 19.09
CA TYR A 16 -9.05 21.12 20.08
C TYR A 16 -9.99 22.13 20.74
N ALA A 17 -10.86 22.78 19.96
CA ALA A 17 -11.86 23.70 20.49
C ALA A 17 -12.91 22.99 21.37
N LEU A 18 -13.24 21.74 21.05
CA LEU A 18 -14.13 20.89 21.84
C LEU A 18 -13.46 20.26 23.07
N GLY A 19 -12.12 20.29 23.16
CA GLY A 19 -11.36 19.71 24.27
C GLY A 19 -11.31 18.17 24.26
N VAL A 20 -11.51 17.53 23.11
CA VAL A 20 -11.63 16.06 22.97
C VAL A 20 -10.31 15.42 22.51
N LEU A 21 -9.31 16.23 22.13
CA LEU A 21 -7.98 15.72 21.76
C LEU A 21 -7.32 14.98 22.92
N ASN A 22 -6.75 13.81 22.63
CA ASN A 22 -5.88 13.11 23.56
C ASN A 22 -4.57 13.89 23.77
N THR A 23 -3.81 13.53 24.81
CA THR A 23 -2.61 14.26 25.23
C THR A 23 -1.50 14.29 24.18
N ALA A 24 -1.33 13.22 23.39
CA ALA A 24 -0.31 13.13 22.36
C ALA A 24 -0.65 14.00 21.14
N ASP A 25 -1.88 13.91 20.64
CA ASP A 25 -2.36 14.70 19.51
C ASP A 25 -2.47 16.19 19.84
N ARG A 26 -2.80 16.51 21.10
CA ARG A 26 -2.81 17.89 21.59
C ARG A 26 -1.41 18.50 21.54
N ALA A 27 -0.39 17.79 22.01
CA ALA A 27 0.99 18.28 21.98
C ALA A 27 1.49 18.48 20.53
N GLN A 28 1.15 17.55 19.63
CA GLN A 28 1.47 17.68 18.20
C GLN A 28 0.78 18.88 17.57
N PHE A 29 -0.53 19.07 17.85
CA PHE A 29 -1.31 20.17 17.32
C PHE A 29 -0.83 21.54 17.86
N GLU A 30 -0.48 21.63 19.14
CA GLU A 30 0.06 22.85 19.73
C GLU A 30 1.42 23.23 19.13
N ALA A 31 2.29 22.25 18.84
CA ALA A 31 3.55 22.48 18.14
C ALA A 31 3.33 23.00 16.71
N GLU A 32 2.41 22.41 15.96
CA GLU A 32 2.12 22.85 14.58
C GLU A 32 1.38 24.19 14.54
N ARG A 33 0.52 24.47 15.51
CA ARG A 33 -0.10 25.79 15.69
C ARG A 33 0.96 26.88 15.90
N GLN A 34 1.98 26.60 16.71
CA GLN A 34 3.11 27.53 16.89
C GLN A 34 3.91 27.72 15.61
N GLU A 35 4.15 26.66 14.84
CA GLU A 35 4.87 26.72 13.56
C GLU A 35 4.11 27.56 12.51
N ARG A 36 2.77 27.49 12.49
CA ARG A 36 1.91 28.27 11.58
C ARG A 36 1.65 29.71 12.02
N GLY A 37 2.01 30.06 13.27
CA GLY A 37 1.86 31.42 13.80
C GLY A 37 0.42 31.95 13.73
N GLU A 38 0.24 33.14 13.15
CA GLU A 38 -1.06 33.83 13.11
C GLU A 38 -2.17 33.05 12.37
N GLU A 39 -1.81 32.28 11.34
CA GLU A 39 -2.78 31.52 10.56
C GLU A 39 -3.41 30.41 11.41
N GLY A 40 -2.58 29.70 12.18
CA GLY A 40 -3.03 28.69 13.13
C GLY A 40 -3.92 29.29 14.23
N GLU A 41 -3.59 30.48 14.73
CA GLU A 41 -4.42 31.20 15.71
C GLU A 41 -5.79 31.58 15.15
N ARG A 42 -5.84 32.08 13.90
CA ARG A 42 -7.10 32.45 13.25
C ARG A 42 -8.01 31.24 13.05
N MET A 43 -7.48 30.09 12.65
CA MET A 43 -8.24 28.85 12.49
C MET A 43 -8.77 28.30 13.83
N VAL A 44 -7.95 28.32 14.89
CA VAL A 44 -8.44 27.92 16.22
C VAL A 44 -9.52 28.87 16.74
N ALA A 45 -9.36 30.18 16.50
CA ALA A 45 -10.36 31.17 16.86
C ALA A 45 -11.67 31.06 16.05
N SER A 46 -11.61 30.65 14.78
CA SER A 46 -12.80 30.39 13.97
C SER A 46 -13.52 29.11 14.43
N ALA A 47 -12.76 28.04 14.69
CA ALA A 47 -13.28 26.79 15.23
C ALA A 47 -13.97 26.99 16.59
N ARG A 48 -13.34 27.73 17.51
CA ARG A 48 -13.94 28.08 18.81
C ARG A 48 -15.23 28.90 18.65
N ARG A 49 -15.27 29.84 17.71
CA ARG A 49 -16.49 30.61 17.40
C ARG A 49 -17.60 29.74 16.80
N ALA A 50 -17.27 28.76 15.97
CA ALA A 50 -18.23 27.81 15.42
C ALA A 50 -18.80 26.90 16.52
N VAL A 51 -17.94 26.36 17.38
CA VAL A 51 -18.31 25.53 18.53
C VAL A 51 -19.15 26.31 19.54
N ALA A 52 -18.81 27.57 19.82
CA ALA A 52 -19.59 28.45 20.70
C ALA A 52 -20.98 28.73 20.13
N ARG A 53 -21.11 29.02 18.83
CA ARG A 53 -22.41 29.20 18.16
C ARG A 53 -23.26 27.93 18.16
N ALA A 54 -22.62 26.76 18.15
CA ALA A 54 -23.30 25.47 18.27
C ALA A 54 -23.68 25.11 19.72
N GLY A 55 -23.25 25.89 20.72
CA GLY A 55 -23.50 25.62 22.14
C GLY A 55 -22.69 24.43 22.70
N LEU A 56 -21.63 24.01 22.00
CA LEU A 56 -20.86 22.80 22.31
C LEU A 56 -19.51 23.07 23.03
N GLY A 57 -19.22 24.32 23.38
CA GLY A 57 -17.93 24.71 23.96
C GLY A 57 -17.86 24.56 25.48
N SER A 58 -16.67 24.22 25.99
CA SER A 58 -16.32 24.14 27.43
C SER A 58 -16.33 25.50 28.19
N GLY A 59 -16.92 26.52 27.57
CA GLY A 59 -17.02 27.89 28.06
C GLY A 59 -18.34 28.54 27.64
N SER A 60 -19.44 27.78 27.74
CA SER A 60 -20.78 28.38 27.86
C SER A 60 -20.75 29.32 29.07
N ASN A 61 -20.49 30.60 28.79
CA ASN A 61 -20.59 31.68 29.75
C ASN A 61 -22.07 31.95 30.03
N THR A 62 -22.72 31.05 30.75
CA THR A 62 -23.77 31.50 31.66
C THR A 62 -23.06 32.29 32.74
N GLY A 63 -23.09 33.63 32.63
CA GLY A 63 -22.52 34.52 33.63
C GLY A 63 -23.10 34.25 35.02
N PRO A 64 -22.49 34.72 36.13
CA PRO A 64 -23.05 34.52 37.47
C PRO A 64 -24.50 35.03 37.58
N ALA A 65 -24.85 36.09 36.86
CA ALA A 65 -26.24 36.59 36.75
C ALA A 65 -27.17 35.64 35.98
N GLU A 66 -26.67 34.88 35.00
CA GLU A 66 -27.44 33.83 34.32
C GLU A 66 -27.49 32.53 35.11
N ARG A 67 -26.51 32.25 35.98
CA ARG A 67 -26.57 31.13 36.93
C ARG A 67 -27.51 31.43 38.10
N GLU A 68 -27.57 32.67 38.58
CA GLU A 68 -28.61 33.11 39.52
C GLU A 68 -29.98 33.19 38.86
N ALA A 69 -30.07 33.64 37.61
CA ALA A 69 -31.32 33.59 36.86
C ALA A 69 -31.74 32.15 36.54
N LEU A 70 -30.82 31.23 36.22
CA LEU A 70 -31.11 29.81 36.06
C LEU A 70 -31.46 29.17 37.40
N ALA A 71 -30.77 29.48 38.50
CA ALA A 71 -31.11 28.99 39.84
C ALA A 71 -32.52 29.47 40.25
N ALA A 72 -32.83 30.75 40.03
CA ALA A 72 -34.16 31.33 40.26
C ALA A 72 -35.24 30.80 39.30
N VAL A 73 -34.85 30.35 38.10
CA VAL A 73 -35.73 29.70 37.10
C VAL A 73 -35.87 28.20 37.33
N THR A 74 -34.91 27.53 37.99
CA THR A 74 -35.00 26.13 38.41
C THR A 74 -35.69 25.96 39.76
N GLU A 75 -35.70 26.98 40.62
CA GLU A 75 -36.47 26.99 41.87
C GLU A 75 -37.94 27.39 41.66
N ARG A 76 -38.26 28.04 40.54
CA ARG A 76 -39.64 28.13 40.07
C ARG A 76 -39.95 26.88 39.27
N PRO A 77 -40.89 26.02 39.70
CA PRO A 77 -41.42 25.00 38.80
C PRO A 77 -42.15 25.74 37.68
N LEU A 78 -41.43 26.01 36.58
CA LEU A 78 -42.05 26.23 35.29
C LEU A 78 -42.66 24.88 34.91
N ALA A 79 -43.88 24.66 35.37
CA ALA A 79 -44.84 23.77 34.75
C ALA A 79 -45.13 24.34 33.35
N ARG A 80 -44.12 24.27 32.47
CA ARG A 80 -44.35 24.36 31.04
C ARG A 80 -44.69 22.94 30.67
N ASP A 81 -45.95 22.71 30.33
CA ASP A 81 -46.42 21.48 29.70
C ASP A 81 -45.68 21.32 28.37
N VAL A 82 -44.44 20.82 28.44
CA VAL A 82 -43.72 20.37 27.27
C VAL A 82 -44.36 19.04 26.94
N SER A 83 -45.25 19.07 25.95
CA SER A 83 -45.92 17.85 25.49
C SER A 83 -44.87 16.77 25.24
N PRO A 84 -45.03 15.55 25.80
CA PRO A 84 -44.06 14.47 25.69
C PRO A 84 -43.75 14.12 24.22
N ILE A 85 -44.64 14.50 23.30
CA ILE A 85 -44.48 14.39 21.84
C ILE A 85 -43.26 15.17 21.34
N TRP A 86 -42.99 16.38 21.86
CA TRP A 86 -41.85 17.18 21.42
C TRP A 86 -40.51 16.60 21.89
N VAL A 87 -40.47 16.09 23.12
CA VAL A 87 -39.27 15.41 23.65
C VAL A 87 -38.99 14.13 22.84
N ALA A 88 -40.03 13.34 22.57
CA ALA A 88 -39.91 12.14 21.74
C ALA A 88 -39.43 12.47 20.31
N ALA A 89 -39.96 13.53 19.70
CA ALA A 89 -39.54 13.98 18.37
C ALA A 89 -38.06 14.41 18.34
N LEU A 90 -37.59 15.11 19.38
CA LEU A 90 -36.20 15.57 19.48
C LEU A 90 -35.23 14.40 19.68
N VAL A 91 -35.61 13.42 20.51
CA VAL A 91 -34.84 12.19 20.70
C VAL A 91 -34.78 11.37 19.41
N LEU A 92 -35.90 11.25 18.69
CA LEU A 92 -35.95 10.56 17.40
C LEU A 92 -35.07 11.25 16.35
N ALA A 93 -35.13 12.58 16.27
CA ALA A 93 -34.28 13.37 15.38
C ALA A 93 -32.78 13.21 15.71
N ALA A 94 -32.42 13.21 17.00
CA ALA A 94 -31.06 12.98 17.44
C ALA A 94 -30.56 11.56 17.06
N LEU A 95 -31.39 10.53 17.26
CA LEU A 95 -31.07 9.16 16.86
C LEU A 95 -30.89 9.02 15.34
N LEU A 96 -31.74 9.68 14.54
CA LEU A 96 -31.60 9.72 13.09
C LEU A 96 -30.30 10.38 12.65
N CYS A 97 -29.93 11.52 13.24
CA CYS A 97 -28.68 12.20 12.95
C CYS A 97 -27.45 11.34 13.31
N VAL A 98 -27.46 10.67 14.46
CA VAL A 98 -26.36 9.77 14.85
C VAL A 98 -26.28 8.56 13.91
N GLY A 99 -27.44 7.99 13.54
CA GLY A 99 -27.51 6.86 12.61
C GLY A 99 -26.98 7.19 11.21
N THR A 100 -27.36 8.33 10.64
CA THR A 100 -26.87 8.77 9.32
C THR A 100 -25.38 9.10 9.34
N PHE A 101 -24.90 9.69 10.44
CA PHE A 101 -23.48 9.99 10.63
C PHE A 101 -22.64 8.71 10.73
N ALA A 102 -23.05 7.74 11.55
CA ALA A 102 -22.39 6.45 11.68
C ALA A 102 -22.38 5.68 10.36
N TRP A 103 -23.49 5.71 9.61
CA TRP A 103 -23.59 5.10 8.29
C TRP A 103 -22.64 5.78 7.28
N GLY A 104 -22.54 7.12 7.30
CA GLY A 104 -21.62 7.87 6.46
C GLY A 104 -20.15 7.52 6.72
N ILE A 105 -19.75 7.41 7.99
CA ILE A 105 -18.39 6.97 8.37
C ILE A 105 -18.12 5.55 7.87
N HIS A 106 -19.08 4.64 8.06
CA HIS A 106 -18.95 3.26 7.60
C HIS A 106 -18.77 3.17 6.07
N GLN A 107 -19.53 3.96 5.30
CA GLN A 107 -19.39 4.00 3.84
C GLN A 107 -18.03 4.56 3.40
N ARG A 108 -17.53 5.62 4.05
CA ARG A 108 -16.20 6.16 3.77
C ARG A 108 -15.10 5.13 4.00
N GLY A 109 -15.20 4.33 5.07
CA GLY A 109 -14.27 3.23 5.33
C GLY A 109 -14.29 2.15 4.25
N ARG A 110 -15.46 1.84 3.67
CA ARG A 110 -15.57 0.88 2.55
C ARG A 110 -14.91 1.39 1.28
N VAL A 111 -15.05 2.68 0.96
CA VAL A 111 -14.43 3.29 -0.22
C VAL A 111 -12.91 3.30 -0.07
N ALA A 112 -12.38 3.75 1.07
CA ALA A 112 -10.94 3.73 1.34
C ALA A 112 -10.36 2.30 1.29
N GLY A 113 -11.10 1.32 1.81
CA GLY A 113 -10.73 -0.09 1.71
C GLY A 113 -10.66 -0.60 0.28
N LEU A 114 -11.62 -0.24 -0.57
CA LEU A 114 -11.62 -0.61 -1.99
C LEU A 114 -10.49 0.07 -2.78
N GLU A 115 -10.18 1.32 -2.49
CA GLU A 115 -9.05 2.04 -3.10
C GLU A 115 -7.73 1.37 -2.73
N SER A 116 -7.50 1.08 -1.45
CA SER A 116 -6.30 0.36 -1.00
C SER A 116 -6.17 -1.03 -1.64
N ALA A 117 -7.28 -1.76 -1.79
CA ALA A 117 -7.29 -3.06 -2.45
C ALA A 117 -6.98 -2.95 -3.95
N ARG A 118 -7.45 -1.89 -4.62
CA ARG A 118 -7.16 -1.60 -6.03
C ARG A 118 -5.69 -1.26 -6.22
N GLU A 119 -5.12 -0.42 -5.37
CA GLU A 119 -3.69 -0.07 -5.40
C GLU A 119 -2.81 -1.30 -5.17
N ALA A 120 -3.16 -2.14 -4.19
CA ALA A 120 -2.46 -3.39 -3.94
C ALA A 120 -2.55 -4.38 -5.12
N ALA A 121 -3.70 -4.44 -5.81
CA ALA A 121 -3.87 -5.27 -7.00
C ALA A 121 -3.08 -4.72 -8.20
N ALA A 122 -3.07 -3.41 -8.40
CA ALA A 122 -2.30 -2.75 -9.46
C ALA A 122 -0.79 -2.99 -9.25
N GLY A 123 -0.28 -2.80 -8.03
CA GLY A 123 1.12 -3.06 -7.70
C GLY A 123 1.53 -4.53 -7.95
N ARG A 124 0.63 -5.49 -7.69
CA ARG A 124 0.88 -6.91 -8.03
C ARG A 124 0.93 -7.12 -9.55
N ALA A 125 0.01 -6.52 -10.30
CA ALA A 125 0.00 -6.63 -11.76
C ALA A 125 1.30 -6.05 -12.37
N ASP A 126 1.75 -4.89 -11.89
CA ASP A 126 3.00 -4.27 -12.34
C ASP A 126 4.23 -5.13 -12.00
N SER A 127 4.25 -5.74 -10.81
CA SER A 127 5.33 -6.66 -10.42
C SER A 127 5.38 -7.92 -11.30
N LEU A 128 4.23 -8.44 -11.72
CA LEU A 128 4.19 -9.59 -12.63
C LEU A 128 4.61 -9.17 -14.04
N ALA A 129 4.19 -8.00 -14.50
CA ALA A 129 4.60 -7.47 -15.80
C ALA A 129 6.11 -7.25 -15.87
N SER A 130 6.74 -6.74 -14.80
CA SER A 130 8.20 -6.56 -14.76
C SER A 130 8.96 -7.88 -14.72
N LEU A 131 8.45 -8.89 -14.01
CA LEU A 131 9.03 -10.23 -14.02
C LEU A 131 8.96 -10.87 -15.41
N LEU A 132 7.82 -10.73 -16.11
CA LEU A 132 7.67 -11.21 -17.48
C LEU A 132 8.62 -10.48 -18.44
N ALA A 133 8.71 -9.15 -18.36
CA ALA A 133 9.64 -8.38 -19.17
C ALA A 133 11.11 -8.77 -18.93
N THR A 134 11.47 -9.09 -17.68
CA THR A 134 12.81 -9.56 -17.32
C THR A 134 13.08 -10.95 -17.92
N ARG A 135 12.10 -11.86 -17.85
CA ARG A 135 12.19 -13.19 -18.47
C ARG A 135 12.34 -13.08 -19.99
N ASP A 136 11.53 -12.24 -20.64
CA ASP A 136 11.57 -12.05 -22.09
C ASP A 136 12.89 -11.44 -22.54
N SER A 137 13.45 -10.52 -21.75
CA SER A 137 14.78 -9.95 -22.00
C SER A 137 15.89 -10.99 -21.83
N ALA A 138 15.78 -11.87 -20.83
CA ALA A 138 16.71 -12.97 -20.62
C ALA A 138 16.63 -14.01 -21.77
N ALA A 139 15.41 -14.32 -22.23
CA ALA A 139 15.19 -15.19 -23.38
C ALA A 139 15.76 -14.58 -24.68
N ALA A 140 15.53 -13.27 -24.90
CA ALA A 140 16.05 -12.57 -26.07
C ALA A 140 17.58 -12.47 -26.11
N SER A 141 18.24 -12.43 -24.95
CA SER A 141 19.70 -12.38 -24.84
C SER A 141 20.38 -13.76 -24.92
N GLN A 142 19.61 -14.84 -24.89
CA GLN A 142 20.11 -16.22 -25.02
C GLN A 142 19.36 -16.98 -26.12
N PRO A 143 19.47 -16.55 -27.39
CA PRO A 143 18.87 -17.26 -28.52
C PRO A 143 19.40 -18.70 -28.57
N GLY A 144 18.49 -19.68 -28.58
CA GLY A 144 18.80 -21.12 -28.62
C GLY A 144 18.57 -21.87 -27.30
N LEU A 145 18.29 -21.19 -26.19
CA LEU A 145 18.10 -21.88 -24.90
C LEU A 145 16.83 -22.77 -24.87
N ASP A 146 15.78 -22.41 -25.61
CA ASP A 146 14.58 -23.24 -25.79
C ASP A 146 14.88 -24.55 -26.56
N GLU A 147 15.90 -24.57 -27.42
CA GLU A 147 16.36 -25.80 -28.10
C GLU A 147 17.22 -26.67 -27.18
N ILE A 148 17.88 -26.06 -26.19
CA ILE A 148 18.83 -26.71 -25.28
C ILE A 148 18.12 -27.30 -24.04
N LEU A 149 17.10 -26.62 -23.52
CA LEU A 149 16.35 -27.02 -22.32
C LEU A 149 15.81 -28.46 -22.36
N PRO A 150 15.21 -28.93 -23.46
CA PRO A 150 14.65 -30.27 -23.57
C PRO A 150 15.72 -31.37 -23.42
N VAL A 151 16.95 -31.11 -23.88
CA VAL A 151 18.07 -32.07 -23.80
C VAL A 151 18.62 -32.15 -22.37
N ILE A 152 18.68 -31.03 -21.65
CA ILE A 152 19.16 -30.99 -20.26
C ILE A 152 18.13 -31.58 -19.29
N LEU A 153 16.85 -31.33 -19.53
CA LEU A 153 15.74 -31.80 -18.68
C LEU A 153 15.26 -33.21 -19.03
N ALA A 154 15.83 -33.84 -20.05
CA ALA A 154 15.52 -35.22 -20.41
C ALA A 154 15.83 -36.14 -19.22
N ALA A 155 14.89 -37.01 -18.85
CA ALA A 155 15.05 -37.90 -17.69
C ALA A 155 16.21 -38.89 -17.86
N ASP A 156 16.65 -39.11 -19.10
CA ASP A 156 17.75 -39.96 -19.50
C ASP A 156 19.03 -39.17 -19.86
N ALA A 157 19.12 -37.90 -19.47
CA ALA A 157 20.29 -37.07 -19.75
C ALA A 157 21.56 -37.64 -19.09
N VAL A 158 22.51 -38.06 -19.91
CA VAL A 158 23.84 -38.51 -19.50
C VAL A 158 24.84 -37.38 -19.67
N PHE A 159 25.58 -37.07 -18.61
CA PHE A 159 26.60 -36.04 -18.60
C PHE A 159 27.99 -36.69 -18.73
N LEU A 160 28.62 -36.55 -19.89
CA LEU A 160 30.01 -36.98 -20.10
C LEU A 160 30.95 -35.76 -20.00
N PRO A 161 31.82 -35.69 -18.97
CA PRO A 161 32.92 -34.74 -18.99
C PRO A 161 33.90 -35.12 -20.09
N LEU A 162 34.36 -34.12 -20.85
CA LEU A 162 35.35 -34.26 -21.90
C LEU A 162 36.56 -33.42 -21.50
N GLU A 163 37.74 -34.04 -21.46
CA GLU A 163 38.99 -33.32 -21.27
C GLU A 163 39.62 -33.04 -22.63
N GLY A 164 39.90 -31.77 -22.89
CA GLY A 164 40.51 -31.30 -24.13
C GLY A 164 41.99 -30.99 -23.96
N VAL A 165 42.67 -30.81 -25.09
CA VAL A 165 44.09 -30.43 -25.12
C VAL A 165 44.24 -28.95 -24.75
N GLY A 166 45.28 -28.61 -23.98
CA GLY A 166 45.61 -27.21 -23.65
C GLY A 166 44.71 -26.57 -22.59
N GLY A 167 44.10 -27.38 -21.71
CA GLY A 167 43.22 -26.89 -20.64
C GLY A 167 41.77 -26.65 -21.07
N ALA A 168 41.43 -26.96 -22.33
CA ALA A 168 40.05 -26.97 -22.79
C ALA A 168 39.24 -28.04 -22.03
N GLN A 169 38.02 -27.70 -21.65
CA GLN A 169 37.11 -28.60 -20.98
C GLN A 169 35.80 -28.63 -21.76
N GLY A 170 35.20 -29.81 -21.85
CA GLY A 170 33.91 -30.02 -22.49
C GLY A 170 32.97 -30.80 -21.59
N ARG A 171 31.69 -30.67 -21.86
CA ARG A 171 30.65 -31.52 -21.30
C ARG A 171 29.67 -31.85 -22.41
N LEU A 172 29.52 -33.13 -22.70
CA LEU A 172 28.47 -33.62 -23.57
C LEU A 172 27.28 -34.02 -22.69
N VAL A 173 26.11 -33.48 -23.01
CA VAL A 173 24.83 -33.89 -22.42
C VAL A 173 24.06 -34.57 -23.53
N ALA A 174 23.81 -35.87 -23.41
CA ALA A 174 23.07 -36.64 -24.41
C ALA A 174 21.86 -37.30 -23.76
N GLY A 175 20.72 -37.26 -24.44
CA GLY A 175 19.50 -37.92 -24.02
C GLY A 175 18.58 -38.15 -25.23
N SER A 176 17.40 -38.67 -24.96
CA SER A 176 16.39 -38.97 -25.98
C SER A 176 15.97 -37.76 -26.83
N GLY A 177 16.11 -36.53 -26.31
CA GLY A 177 15.82 -35.28 -27.02
C GLY A 177 16.97 -34.75 -27.90
N GLY A 178 18.14 -35.39 -27.91
CA GLY A 178 19.31 -34.95 -28.67
C GLY A 178 20.60 -34.91 -27.86
N ALA A 179 21.62 -34.24 -28.39
CA ALA A 179 22.91 -34.07 -27.73
C ALA A 179 23.37 -32.62 -27.75
N LEU A 180 23.81 -32.12 -26.61
CA LEU A 180 24.36 -30.79 -26.39
C LEU A 180 25.84 -30.91 -26.00
N LEU A 181 26.71 -30.24 -26.75
CA LEU A 181 28.12 -30.11 -26.39
C LEU A 181 28.38 -28.69 -25.87
N VAL A 182 28.81 -28.59 -24.61
CA VAL A 182 29.28 -27.33 -24.02
C VAL A 182 30.80 -27.42 -23.90
N ALA A 183 31.52 -26.49 -24.53
CA ALA A 183 32.98 -26.43 -24.43
C ALA A 183 33.43 -25.07 -23.88
N SER A 184 34.39 -25.09 -22.96
CA SER A 184 34.99 -23.92 -22.31
C SER A 184 36.51 -24.03 -22.32
N GLY A 185 37.21 -22.90 -22.14
CA GLY A 185 38.67 -22.88 -22.19
C GLY A 185 39.26 -23.22 -23.57
N LEU A 186 38.46 -23.12 -24.64
CA LEU A 186 38.96 -23.26 -26.01
C LEU A 186 39.90 -22.09 -26.34
N PRO A 187 40.97 -22.32 -27.13
CA PRO A 187 41.84 -21.24 -27.59
C PRO A 187 41.08 -20.10 -28.28
N SER A 188 41.60 -18.88 -28.26
CA SER A 188 41.04 -17.82 -29.11
C SER A 188 41.34 -18.14 -30.58
N LEU A 189 40.32 -18.19 -31.44
CA LEU A 189 40.50 -18.38 -32.88
C LEU A 189 40.84 -17.05 -33.58
N PRO A 190 41.64 -17.07 -34.66
CA PRO A 190 41.82 -15.93 -35.54
C PRO A 190 40.49 -15.48 -36.15
N GLN A 191 40.38 -14.19 -36.47
CA GLN A 191 39.18 -13.62 -37.08
C GLN A 191 38.81 -14.38 -38.38
N GLY A 192 37.56 -14.84 -38.48
CA GLY A 192 37.07 -15.63 -39.62
C GLY A 192 37.31 -17.15 -39.53
N SER A 193 37.94 -17.64 -38.46
CA SER A 193 38.06 -19.08 -38.21
C SER A 193 36.90 -19.62 -37.38
N VAL A 194 36.51 -20.87 -37.62
CA VAL A 194 35.43 -21.56 -36.91
C VAL A 194 35.90 -22.88 -36.30
N TYR A 195 35.39 -23.20 -35.12
CA TYR A 195 35.54 -24.53 -34.54
C TYR A 195 34.71 -25.53 -35.34
N ARG A 196 35.29 -26.68 -35.66
CA ARG A 196 34.57 -27.82 -36.27
C ARG A 196 34.53 -28.98 -35.28
N LEU A 197 33.33 -29.53 -35.12
CA LEU A 197 33.10 -30.75 -34.37
C LEU A 197 33.26 -31.93 -35.33
N TRP A 198 34.02 -32.92 -34.91
CA TRP A 198 34.21 -34.17 -35.64
C TRP A 198 33.91 -35.29 -34.66
N HIS A 199 33.16 -36.29 -35.11
CA HIS A 199 32.96 -37.51 -34.34
C HIS A 199 33.65 -38.66 -35.09
N GLN A 200 34.36 -39.51 -34.35
CA GLN A 200 34.75 -40.82 -34.87
C GLN A 200 33.65 -41.80 -34.48
N GLY A 201 32.79 -42.15 -35.42
CA GLY A 201 31.87 -43.27 -35.25
C GLY A 201 32.65 -44.57 -35.42
N GLU A 202 32.54 -45.47 -34.46
CA GLU A 202 32.97 -46.86 -34.65
C GLU A 202 31.99 -47.49 -35.67
N ALA A 203 32.51 -47.94 -36.81
CA ALA A 203 31.68 -48.62 -37.81
C ALA A 203 31.03 -49.84 -37.14
N ALA A 204 29.70 -49.92 -37.20
CA ALA A 204 28.94 -51.05 -36.64
C ALA A 204 29.60 -52.38 -37.08
N PRO A 205 29.74 -53.37 -36.18
CA PRO A 205 30.23 -54.68 -36.56
C PRO A 205 29.29 -55.22 -37.64
N ARG A 206 29.85 -55.47 -38.84
CA ARG A 206 29.13 -56.22 -39.86
C ARG A 206 28.84 -57.60 -39.26
N GLU A 207 27.58 -57.84 -38.93
CA GLU A 207 27.08 -59.19 -38.71
C GLU A 207 27.42 -60.02 -39.96
N VAL A 208 28.16 -61.10 -39.74
CA VAL A 208 28.39 -62.19 -40.70
C VAL A 208 27.45 -63.32 -40.34
#